data_AF-A0AAQ3HFS8-F1
#
_entry.id   AF-A0AAQ3HFS8-F1
#
_cell.length_a   1.000
_cell.length_b   1.000
_cell.length_c   1.000
_cell.angle_alpha   90.00
_cell.angle_beta   90.00
_cell.angle_gamma   90.00
#
_symmetry.space_group_name_H-M   'P 1'
#
loop_
_entity.id
_entity.type
_entity.pdbx_description
1 polymer ?
#
loop_
_entity_poly.entity_id
_entity_poly.type
_entity_poly.pdbx_seq_one_letter_code
_entity_poly.pdbx_strand_id
1 'polypeptide(L)'
;MIRYINYLIILCGTLLLYCCGERNTTSEGNKPTNGSNTIQASGLNTNRKITLTNDEQQKIDTLIYAFKKIIENDHQLNMEQKEKYKMFEIWLLKDTQKQKELADHFQYVYYVLDQKTKPQQASNIPTKQIIVNTIDCVASNQCDGRNDVYSYHRDDSMTDGEKTFYFFRDLLHNILDKLKKSNNNINTYEEVFKYLRSEFVSPNNAIIDGLSNDKELNKMRFNNHQIKAINFLQESISMGRDLNNPIYISFIVLSNSTVKPALDYIYNELLKCNENQQSINDFNNALQNYFISLDPNEINDETMKQLPNKVTIKCGNAN
;
A
#
# COMPACT_ATOMS: atom_id res chain seq x y z
N MET A 1 46.41 -7.68 21.04
CA MET A 1 46.52 -6.36 20.39
C MET A 1 46.71 -6.50 18.87
N ILE A 2 45.85 -7.30 18.20
CA ILE A 2 45.78 -7.48 16.74
C ILE A 2 44.34 -7.94 16.44
N ARG A 3 43.32 -7.11 16.66
CA ARG A 3 41.93 -7.39 16.22
C ARG A 3 41.11 -6.14 15.82
N TYR A 4 41.69 -4.94 15.90
CA TYR A 4 41.01 -3.67 15.54
C TYR A 4 41.40 -3.11 14.16
N ILE A 5 42.23 -3.81 13.38
CA ILE A 5 42.69 -3.31 12.06
C ILE A 5 41.68 -3.63 10.93
N ASN A 6 40.85 -4.67 11.08
CA ASN A 6 39.92 -5.08 10.02
C ASN A 6 38.64 -4.24 9.93
N TYR A 7 38.31 -3.44 10.95
CA TYR A 7 37.12 -2.58 10.93
C TYR A 7 37.37 -1.20 10.28
N LEU A 8 38.63 -0.78 10.15
CA LEU A 8 38.99 0.50 9.53
C LEU A 8 39.15 0.41 8.00
N ILE A 9 39.42 -0.78 7.45
CA ILE A 9 39.60 -0.98 6.00
C ILE A 9 38.26 -1.08 5.25
N ILE A 10 37.18 -1.48 5.92
CA ILE A 10 35.85 -1.63 5.31
C ILE A 10 35.08 -0.29 5.27
N LEU A 11 35.41 0.67 6.15
CA LEU A 11 34.78 1.99 6.19
C LEU A 11 35.39 3.02 5.21
N CYS A 12 36.58 2.75 4.65
CA CYS A 12 37.25 3.61 3.67
C CYS A 12 36.99 3.23 2.20
N GLY A 13 36.27 2.12 1.93
CA GLY A 13 36.05 1.58 0.59
C GLY A 13 34.82 2.12 -0.15
N THR A 14 33.92 2.83 0.50
CA THR A 14 32.64 3.30 -0.10
C THR A 14 32.57 4.81 -0.36
N LEU A 15 33.66 5.54 -0.17
CA LEU A 15 33.73 7.00 -0.39
C LEU A 15 34.49 7.43 -1.66
N LEU A 16 34.87 6.50 -2.55
CA LEU A 16 35.73 6.79 -3.71
C LEU A 16 35.14 6.52 -5.09
N LEU A 17 33.81 6.38 -5.25
CA LEU A 17 33.21 6.23 -6.57
C LEU A 17 31.86 6.95 -6.67
N TYR A 18 31.88 8.28 -6.84
CA TYR A 18 31.13 9.04 -7.87
C TYR A 18 31.27 10.56 -7.65
N CYS A 19 32.39 11.13 -8.10
CA CYS A 19 32.54 12.56 -8.37
C CYS A 19 33.55 12.77 -9.51
N CYS A 20 33.09 12.61 -10.74
CA CYS A 20 33.58 13.31 -11.94
C CYS A 20 32.31 13.82 -12.63
N GLY A 21 32.06 15.09 -12.90
CA GLY A 21 33.00 16.21 -13.06
C GLY A 21 33.44 16.33 -14.51
N GLU A 22 32.52 16.67 -15.42
CA GLU A 22 32.90 17.29 -16.70
C GLU A 22 32.93 18.81 -16.52
N ARG A 23 34.14 19.35 -16.60
CA ARG A 23 34.43 20.78 -16.72
C ARG A 23 34.31 21.18 -18.19
N ASN A 24 33.65 22.30 -18.46
CA ASN A 24 34.02 23.21 -19.55
C ASN A 24 33.98 24.65 -19.00
N THR A 25 35.15 25.21 -18.73
CA THR A 25 35.43 26.67 -18.65
C THR A 25 35.78 27.12 -20.08
N THR A 26 35.41 28.26 -20.65
CA THR A 26 35.42 29.70 -20.25
C THR A 26 34.75 30.43 -21.45
N SER A 27 34.07 31.59 -21.41
CA SER A 27 34.51 32.97 -21.09
C SER A 27 33.32 33.92 -21.38
N GLU A 28 33.27 35.05 -20.67
CA GLU A 28 32.29 36.14 -20.78
C GLU A 28 32.23 36.81 -22.17
N GLY A 29 31.03 37.31 -22.53
CA GLY A 29 30.81 38.23 -23.65
C GLY A 29 29.32 38.55 -23.87
N ASN A 30 28.89 39.73 -23.43
CA ASN A 30 27.51 40.25 -23.51
C ASN A 30 27.00 40.48 -24.95
N LYS A 31 25.79 40.01 -25.28
CA LYS A 31 24.64 40.81 -25.81
C LYS A 31 23.43 39.93 -26.20
N PRO A 32 22.19 40.46 -26.13
CA PRO A 32 20.96 39.69 -26.28
C PRO A 32 20.41 39.74 -27.72
N THR A 33 19.97 38.61 -28.25
CA THR A 33 19.10 38.59 -29.44
C THR A 33 18.15 37.39 -29.40
N ASN A 34 16.86 37.70 -29.51
CA ASN A 34 15.75 36.77 -29.63
C ASN A 34 15.99 35.70 -30.71
N GLY A 35 15.71 34.45 -30.37
CA GLY A 35 15.71 33.33 -31.29
C GLY A 35 15.05 32.12 -30.62
N SER A 36 13.74 32.01 -30.80
CA SER A 36 12.97 30.78 -30.53
C SER A 36 13.65 29.59 -31.19
N ASN A 37 14.15 28.64 -30.40
CA ASN A 37 14.41 27.28 -30.86
C ASN A 37 14.00 26.29 -29.77
N THR A 38 12.95 25.56 -30.09
CA THR A 38 12.45 24.35 -29.47
C THR A 38 13.59 23.36 -29.21
N ILE A 39 14.02 23.24 -27.95
CA ILE A 39 14.76 22.07 -27.50
C ILE A 39 13.72 20.96 -27.35
N GLN A 40 13.58 20.16 -28.41
CA GLN A 40 13.03 18.81 -28.30
C GLN A 40 13.80 18.12 -27.18
N ALA A 41 13.11 17.83 -26.08
CA ALA A 41 13.55 16.83 -25.13
C ALA A 41 13.64 15.51 -25.90
N SER A 42 14.83 15.19 -26.38
CA SER A 42 15.20 13.86 -26.83
C SER A 42 15.01 12.94 -25.63
N GLY A 43 13.82 12.34 -25.57
CA GLY A 43 13.45 11.37 -24.57
C GLY A 43 14.49 10.27 -24.54
N LEU A 44 15.31 10.25 -23.50
CA LEU A 44 15.99 9.04 -23.07
C LEU A 44 14.88 8.04 -22.71
N ASN A 45 14.47 7.25 -23.70
CA ASN A 45 13.89 5.94 -23.49
C ASN A 45 14.98 5.04 -22.90
N THR A 46 15.35 5.28 -21.65
CA THR A 46 15.87 4.22 -20.82
C THR A 46 14.72 3.26 -20.62
N ASN A 47 14.69 2.18 -21.39
CA ASN A 47 13.99 0.93 -21.06
C ASN A 47 14.57 0.41 -19.74
N ARG A 48 14.27 1.11 -18.63
CA ARG A 48 14.67 0.74 -17.30
C ARG A 48 13.83 -0.49 -16.99
N LYS A 49 14.41 -1.68 -17.18
CA LYS A 49 13.77 -2.95 -16.87
C LYS A 49 13.20 -2.83 -15.46
N ILE A 50 11.87 -2.81 -15.37
CA ILE A 50 11.18 -2.75 -14.08
C ILE A 50 11.57 -4.04 -13.37
N THR A 51 12.27 -3.89 -12.26
CA THR A 51 12.76 -4.98 -11.42
C THR A 51 12.33 -4.70 -9.99
N LEU A 52 12.00 -5.75 -9.24
CA LEU A 52 11.70 -5.64 -7.82
C LEU A 52 12.98 -5.32 -7.05
N THR A 53 12.84 -4.45 -6.07
CA THR A 53 13.83 -4.30 -5.00
C THR A 53 13.78 -5.54 -4.08
N ASN A 54 14.84 -5.76 -3.30
CA ASN A 54 14.88 -6.88 -2.35
C ASN A 54 13.74 -6.79 -1.31
N ASP A 55 13.39 -5.58 -0.88
CA ASP A 55 12.30 -5.33 0.06
C ASP A 55 10.93 -5.63 -0.55
N GLU A 56 10.68 -5.20 -1.80
CA GLU A 56 9.45 -5.56 -2.55
C GLU A 56 9.35 -7.08 -2.74
N GLN A 57 10.44 -7.75 -3.12
CA GLN A 57 10.47 -9.20 -3.27
C GLN A 57 10.15 -9.92 -1.95
N GLN A 58 10.74 -9.47 -0.84
CA GLN A 58 10.52 -10.06 0.49
C GLN A 58 9.05 -9.98 0.91
N LYS A 59 8.37 -8.86 0.62
CA LYS A 59 6.94 -8.66 0.89
C LYS A 59 6.08 -9.60 0.06
N ILE A 60 6.33 -9.71 -1.25
CA ILE A 60 5.59 -10.60 -2.14
C ILE A 60 5.82 -12.07 -1.78
N ASP A 61 7.06 -12.46 -1.54
CA ASP A 61 7.38 -13.81 -1.08
C ASP A 61 6.65 -14.14 0.22
N THR A 62 6.63 -13.21 1.17
CA THR A 62 5.95 -13.42 2.45
C THR A 62 4.46 -13.68 2.25
N LEU A 63 3.79 -12.87 1.43
CA LEU A 63 2.36 -13.02 1.15
C LEU A 63 2.05 -14.36 0.46
N ILE A 64 2.79 -14.69 -0.61
CA ILE A 64 2.58 -15.94 -1.36
C ILE A 64 2.86 -17.18 -0.50
N TYR A 65 3.92 -17.16 0.31
CA TYR A 65 4.24 -18.29 1.17
C TYR A 65 3.21 -18.47 2.29
N ALA A 66 2.69 -17.39 2.87
CA ALA A 66 1.62 -17.47 3.85
C ALA A 66 0.37 -18.15 3.26
N PHE A 67 -0.06 -17.74 2.05
CA PHE A 67 -1.18 -18.38 1.36
C PHE A 67 -0.92 -19.86 1.05
N LYS A 68 0.26 -20.21 0.54
CA LYS A 68 0.64 -21.61 0.31
C LYS A 68 0.53 -22.43 1.59
N LYS A 69 0.98 -21.88 2.72
CA LYS A 69 0.91 -22.54 4.01
C LYS A 69 -0.51 -22.72 4.52
N ILE A 70 -1.40 -21.75 4.33
CA ILE A 70 -2.82 -21.95 4.60
C ILE A 70 -3.37 -23.08 3.72
N ILE A 71 -3.07 -23.10 2.42
CA ILE A 71 -3.55 -24.15 1.49
C ILE A 71 -3.06 -25.56 1.90
N GLU A 72 -1.81 -25.66 2.37
CA GLU A 72 -1.24 -26.92 2.87
C GLU A 72 -1.99 -27.44 4.10
N ASN A 73 -2.36 -26.55 5.01
CA ASN A 73 -3.02 -26.87 6.28
C ASN A 73 -4.56 -26.96 6.18
N ASP A 74 -5.17 -26.48 5.11
CA ASP A 74 -6.63 -26.50 4.92
C ASP A 74 -7.09 -27.75 4.15
N HIS A 75 -7.54 -28.76 4.91
CA HIS A 75 -8.07 -30.01 4.37
C HIS A 75 -9.46 -29.86 3.70
N GLN A 76 -10.15 -28.73 3.86
CA GLN A 76 -11.46 -28.49 3.26
C GLN A 76 -11.34 -28.00 1.80
N LEU A 77 -10.17 -27.50 1.40
CA LEU A 77 -9.93 -27.06 0.02
C LEU A 77 -9.85 -28.24 -0.94
N ASN A 78 -10.71 -28.22 -1.95
CA ASN A 78 -10.69 -29.20 -3.03
C ASN A 78 -9.60 -28.89 -4.07
N MET A 79 -9.32 -29.85 -4.95
CA MET A 79 -8.28 -29.70 -5.99
C MET A 79 -8.55 -28.55 -6.96
N GLU A 80 -9.82 -28.27 -7.27
CA GLU A 80 -10.18 -27.16 -8.16
C GLU A 80 -9.79 -25.82 -7.54
N GLN A 81 -10.12 -25.58 -6.27
CA GLN A 81 -9.77 -24.36 -5.54
C GLN A 81 -8.24 -24.15 -5.49
N LYS A 82 -7.49 -25.22 -5.23
CA LYS A 82 -6.02 -25.19 -5.20
C LYS A 82 -5.44 -24.80 -6.56
N GLU A 83 -5.97 -25.37 -7.65
CA GLU A 83 -5.52 -25.06 -9.00
C GLU A 83 -5.91 -23.63 -9.42
N LYS A 84 -7.09 -23.15 -9.04
CA LYS A 84 -7.51 -21.75 -9.30
C LYS A 84 -6.57 -20.75 -8.65
N TYR A 85 -6.23 -20.95 -7.37
CA TYR A 85 -5.25 -20.09 -6.70
C TYR A 85 -3.88 -20.14 -7.38
N LYS A 86 -3.40 -21.34 -7.76
CA LYS A 86 -2.13 -21.50 -8.46
C LYS A 86 -2.08 -20.75 -9.80
N MET A 87 -3.18 -20.75 -10.55
CA MET A 87 -3.27 -20.01 -11.81
C MET A 87 -3.26 -18.49 -11.58
N PHE A 88 -3.93 -18.01 -10.53
CA PHE A 88 -3.83 -16.62 -10.09
C PHE A 88 -2.39 -16.25 -9.68
N GLU A 89 -1.72 -17.10 -8.89
CA GLU A 89 -0.32 -16.90 -8.50
C GLU A 89 0.59 -16.78 -9.73
N ILE A 90 0.46 -17.70 -10.70
CA ILE A 90 1.24 -17.67 -11.95
C ILE A 90 1.00 -16.38 -12.73
N TRP A 91 -0.25 -15.91 -12.78
CA TRP A 91 -0.60 -14.65 -13.43
C TRP A 91 0.04 -13.45 -12.73
N LEU A 92 -0.04 -13.38 -11.39
CA LEU A 92 0.53 -12.29 -10.59
C LEU A 92 2.06 -12.24 -10.72
N LEU A 93 2.73 -13.40 -10.67
CA LEU A 93 4.20 -13.49 -10.72
C LEU A 93 4.78 -13.15 -12.11
N LYS A 94 3.97 -13.16 -13.17
CA LYS A 94 4.40 -12.75 -14.52
C LYS A 94 4.49 -11.22 -14.68
N ASP A 95 3.76 -10.46 -13.88
CA ASP A 95 3.69 -9.01 -14.01
C ASP A 95 4.46 -8.32 -12.87
N THR A 96 5.65 -7.80 -13.19
CA THR A 96 6.51 -7.13 -12.20
C THR A 96 5.89 -5.84 -11.67
N GLN A 97 5.09 -5.14 -12.48
CA GLN A 97 4.46 -3.89 -12.06
C GLN A 97 3.34 -4.17 -11.05
N LYS A 98 2.52 -5.21 -11.28
CA LYS A 98 1.52 -5.66 -10.30
C LYS A 98 2.16 -6.14 -9.00
N GLN A 99 3.30 -6.81 -9.06
CA GLN A 99 4.05 -7.20 -7.86
C GLN A 99 4.52 -5.97 -7.06
N LYS A 100 5.02 -4.92 -7.73
CA LYS A 100 5.38 -3.66 -7.05
C LYS A 100 4.19 -2.99 -6.38
N GLU A 101 3.09 -2.88 -7.10
CA GLU A 101 1.87 -2.30 -6.57
C GLU A 101 1.37 -3.08 -5.35
N LEU A 102 1.35 -4.40 -5.43
CA LEU A 102 0.92 -5.24 -4.32
C LEU A 102 1.86 -5.11 -3.10
N ALA A 103 3.18 -5.05 -3.34
CA ALA A 103 4.17 -4.83 -2.28
C ALA A 103 3.99 -3.47 -1.59
N ASP A 104 3.71 -2.41 -2.37
CA ASP A 104 3.43 -1.06 -1.83
C ASP A 104 2.16 -1.04 -0.98
N HIS A 105 1.12 -1.79 -1.32
CA HIS A 105 -0.09 -1.86 -0.50
C HIS A 105 0.13 -2.73 0.75
N PHE A 106 0.76 -3.89 0.58
CA PHE A 106 1.03 -4.83 1.66
C PHE A 106 2.05 -4.32 2.69
N GLN A 107 2.85 -3.30 2.36
CA GLN A 107 3.92 -2.81 3.24
C GLN A 107 3.46 -2.43 4.65
N TYR A 108 2.23 -1.92 4.82
CA TYR A 108 1.71 -1.50 6.13
C TYR A 108 1.35 -2.70 7.00
N VAL A 109 0.68 -3.70 6.41
CA VAL A 109 0.41 -4.98 7.08
C VAL A 109 1.74 -5.68 7.40
N TYR A 110 2.68 -5.68 6.46
CA TYR A 110 4.01 -6.23 6.67
C TYR A 110 4.75 -5.54 7.83
N TYR A 111 4.67 -4.22 7.92
CA TYR A 111 5.25 -3.47 9.03
C TYR A 111 4.61 -3.85 10.38
N VAL A 112 3.28 -4.00 10.44
CA VAL A 112 2.61 -4.48 11.66
C VAL A 112 3.15 -5.85 12.06
N LEU A 113 3.21 -6.78 11.10
CA LEU A 113 3.71 -8.13 11.32
C LEU A 113 5.19 -8.16 11.75
N ASP A 114 6.05 -7.37 11.12
CA ASP A 114 7.50 -7.42 11.39
C ASP A 114 7.95 -6.58 12.59
N GLN A 115 7.33 -5.42 12.81
CA GLN A 115 7.84 -4.43 13.76
C GLN A 115 6.98 -4.28 15.00
N LYS A 116 5.67 -4.60 14.92
CA LYS A 116 4.75 -4.44 16.07
C LYS A 116 4.44 -5.75 16.77
N THR A 117 4.05 -6.78 16.01
CA THR A 117 3.59 -8.04 16.60
C THR A 117 4.70 -9.06 16.76
N LYS A 118 5.82 -8.89 16.03
CA LYS A 118 6.96 -9.80 16.08
C LYS A 118 7.52 -9.92 17.50
N PRO A 119 7.63 -11.14 18.05
CA PRO A 119 8.22 -11.33 19.37
C PRO A 119 9.68 -10.87 19.40
N GLN A 120 10.09 -10.18 20.47
CA GLN A 120 11.47 -9.70 20.63
C GLN A 120 12.50 -10.84 20.56
N GLN A 121 12.17 -12.00 21.12
CA GLN A 121 12.97 -13.23 21.11
C GLN A 121 13.15 -13.83 19.71
N ALA A 122 12.30 -13.46 18.75
CA ALA A 122 12.35 -13.89 17.35
C ALA A 122 12.93 -12.81 16.43
N SER A 123 13.55 -11.76 16.98
CA SER A 123 14.01 -10.59 16.19
C SER A 123 14.97 -10.94 15.05
N ASN A 124 15.80 -11.97 15.21
CA ASN A 124 16.72 -12.51 14.22
C ASN A 124 16.07 -13.45 13.18
N ILE A 125 14.82 -13.85 13.39
CA ILE A 125 14.09 -14.73 12.47
C ILE A 125 13.42 -13.87 11.39
N PRO A 126 13.54 -14.21 10.10
CA PRO A 126 12.84 -13.49 9.04
C PRO A 126 11.32 -13.53 9.26
N THR A 127 10.63 -12.40 9.04
CA THR A 127 9.17 -12.27 9.22
C THR A 127 8.40 -13.37 8.49
N LYS A 128 8.83 -13.68 7.26
CA LYS A 128 8.28 -14.80 6.46
C LYS A 128 8.28 -16.10 7.25
N GLN A 129 9.40 -16.44 7.89
CA GLN A 129 9.55 -17.68 8.63
C GLN A 129 8.67 -17.68 9.89
N ILE A 130 8.57 -16.56 10.61
CA ILE A 130 7.68 -16.44 11.78
C ILE A 130 6.22 -16.64 11.37
N ILE A 131 5.78 -16.01 10.28
CA ILE A 131 4.40 -16.17 9.77
C ILE A 131 4.13 -17.64 9.43
N VAL A 132 5.04 -18.27 8.67
CA VAL A 132 4.92 -19.69 8.28
C VAL A 132 4.86 -20.60 9.50
N ASN A 133 5.79 -20.42 10.44
CA ASN A 133 5.82 -21.16 11.69
C ASN A 133 4.53 -20.99 12.47
N THR A 134 4.00 -19.76 12.55
CA THR A 134 2.76 -19.43 13.25
C THR A 134 1.57 -20.12 12.61
N ILE A 135 1.48 -20.13 11.26
CA ILE A 135 0.40 -20.81 10.56
C ILE A 135 0.40 -22.32 10.87
N ASP A 136 1.56 -22.98 10.72
CA ASP A 136 1.70 -24.42 10.99
C ASP A 136 1.39 -24.75 12.46
N CYS A 137 1.87 -23.91 13.38
CA CYS A 137 1.64 -23.96 14.82
C CYS A 137 0.14 -23.89 15.17
N VAL A 138 -0.57 -22.87 14.69
CA VAL A 138 -1.99 -22.65 14.99
C VAL A 138 -2.84 -23.75 14.36
N ALA A 139 -2.56 -24.14 13.11
CA ALA A 139 -3.28 -25.20 12.41
C ALA A 139 -3.15 -26.58 13.08
N SER A 140 -1.96 -26.90 13.60
CA SER A 140 -1.69 -28.16 14.31
C SER A 140 -2.04 -28.12 15.80
N ASN A 141 -2.35 -26.94 16.35
CA ASN A 141 -2.47 -26.70 17.78
C ASN A 141 -1.21 -27.09 18.58
N GLN A 142 -0.01 -26.85 18.00
CA GLN A 142 1.29 -27.19 18.59
C GLN A 142 2.17 -25.95 18.76
N CYS A 143 1.66 -25.00 19.54
CA CYS A 143 2.29 -23.70 19.74
C CYS A 143 2.98 -23.50 21.08
N ASP A 144 2.64 -24.31 22.06
CA ASP A 144 3.13 -24.14 23.43
C ASP A 144 4.66 -24.22 23.48
N GLY A 145 5.27 -23.20 24.08
CA GLY A 145 6.73 -23.11 24.26
C GLY A 145 7.52 -22.70 23.02
N ARG A 146 6.87 -22.42 21.88
CA ARG A 146 7.55 -21.92 20.68
C ARG A 146 7.94 -20.46 20.81
N ASN A 147 9.19 -20.15 20.50
CA ASN A 147 9.73 -18.78 20.49
C ASN A 147 9.91 -18.20 19.08
N ASP A 148 9.54 -18.97 18.06
CA ASP A 148 9.71 -18.66 16.63
C ASP A 148 8.37 -18.41 15.92
N VAL A 149 7.34 -18.05 16.70
CA VAL A 149 5.96 -17.78 16.29
C VAL A 149 5.46 -16.50 16.96
N TYR A 150 4.44 -15.85 16.40
CA TYR A 150 3.72 -14.79 17.09
C TYR A 150 3.11 -15.32 18.39
N SER A 151 2.91 -14.43 19.37
CA SER A 151 2.47 -14.82 20.71
C SER A 151 1.26 -15.75 20.64
N TYR A 152 1.35 -16.88 21.33
CA TYR A 152 0.29 -17.86 21.45
C TYR A 152 0.19 -18.26 22.92
N HIS A 153 -0.65 -17.55 23.66
CA HIS A 153 -1.02 -17.90 25.03
C HIS A 153 -2.55 -17.83 25.12
N ARG A 154 -3.20 -18.98 25.24
CA ARG A 154 -4.66 -19.07 25.21
C ARG A 154 -5.26 -18.50 26.50
N ASP A 155 -5.56 -17.21 26.47
CA ASP A 155 -6.52 -16.55 27.38
C ASP A 155 -7.89 -16.41 26.68
N ASP A 156 -8.86 -15.73 27.31
CA ASP A 156 -10.22 -15.51 26.76
C ASP A 156 -10.28 -14.65 25.46
N SER A 157 -9.14 -14.23 24.91
CA SER A 157 -9.04 -13.39 23.72
C SER A 157 -8.11 -13.99 22.66
N MET A 158 -8.39 -13.73 21.38
CA MET A 158 -7.52 -14.20 20.29
C MET A 158 -6.10 -13.66 20.42
N THR A 159 -5.15 -14.58 20.38
CA THR A 159 -3.71 -14.30 20.40
C THR A 159 -3.24 -13.68 19.09
N ASP A 160 -2.08 -12.99 19.09
CA ASP A 160 -1.51 -12.46 17.84
C ASP A 160 -1.19 -13.57 16.83
N GLY A 161 -0.84 -14.77 17.30
CA GLY A 161 -0.69 -15.94 16.46
C GLY A 161 -1.98 -16.35 15.76
N GLU A 162 -3.09 -16.44 16.51
CA GLU A 162 -4.40 -16.72 15.94
C GLU A 162 -4.85 -15.62 15.00
N LYS A 163 -4.76 -14.35 15.39
CA LYS A 163 -5.09 -13.20 14.53
C LYS A 163 -4.33 -13.25 13.21
N THR A 164 -3.04 -13.57 13.25
CA THR A 164 -2.21 -13.73 12.04
C THR A 164 -2.69 -14.89 11.17
N PHE A 165 -2.98 -16.04 11.77
CA PHE A 165 -3.51 -17.19 11.05
C PHE A 165 -4.86 -16.88 10.37
N TYR A 166 -5.81 -16.34 11.13
CA TYR A 166 -7.15 -16.00 10.64
C TYR A 166 -7.10 -14.89 9.58
N PHE A 167 -6.24 -13.90 9.73
CA PHE A 167 -6.00 -12.88 8.70
C PHE A 167 -5.66 -13.51 7.34
N PHE A 168 -4.62 -14.35 7.29
CA PHE A 168 -4.21 -14.96 6.02
C PHE A 168 -5.23 -15.98 5.51
N ARG A 169 -5.89 -16.72 6.41
CA ARG A 169 -6.92 -17.70 6.06
C ARG A 169 -8.14 -17.04 5.42
N ASP A 170 -8.69 -16.04 6.09
CA ASP A 170 -9.91 -15.38 5.66
C ASP A 170 -9.66 -14.58 4.37
N LEU A 171 -8.47 -13.95 4.24
CA LEU A 171 -8.02 -13.32 3.00
C LEU A 171 -7.94 -14.32 1.85
N LEU A 172 -7.35 -15.51 2.08
CA LEU A 172 -7.27 -16.57 1.06
C LEU A 172 -8.68 -17.07 0.68
N HIS A 173 -9.55 -17.33 1.64
CA HIS A 173 -10.90 -17.81 1.37
C HIS A 173 -11.71 -16.81 0.54
N ASN A 174 -11.57 -15.51 0.81
CA ASN A 174 -12.19 -14.48 -0.01
C ASN A 174 -11.62 -14.42 -1.43
N ILE A 175 -10.31 -14.63 -1.61
CA ILE A 175 -9.70 -14.78 -2.94
C ILE A 175 -10.33 -15.98 -3.66
N LEU A 176 -10.42 -17.13 -2.99
CA LEU A 176 -10.97 -18.35 -3.58
C LEU A 176 -12.45 -18.21 -3.93
N ASP A 177 -13.25 -17.52 -3.12
CA ASP A 177 -14.66 -17.26 -3.41
C ASP A 177 -14.86 -16.36 -4.63
N LYS A 178 -13.96 -15.37 -4.81
CA LYS A 178 -13.95 -14.54 -6.03
C LYS A 178 -13.53 -15.35 -7.26
N LEU A 179 -12.51 -16.19 -7.13
CA LEU A 179 -12.07 -17.10 -8.20
C LEU A 179 -13.12 -18.18 -8.53
N LYS A 180 -13.94 -18.59 -7.57
CA LYS A 180 -15.02 -19.58 -7.78
C LYS A 180 -16.08 -19.07 -8.73
N LYS A 181 -16.38 -17.77 -8.68
CA LYS A 181 -17.41 -17.12 -9.51
C LYS A 181 -17.05 -17.08 -11.00
N SER A 182 -15.87 -17.55 -11.42
CA SER A 182 -15.46 -17.52 -12.82
C SER A 182 -14.81 -18.81 -13.34
N ASN A 183 -14.83 -18.94 -14.67
CA ASN A 183 -14.13 -19.96 -15.44
C ASN A 183 -12.66 -19.56 -15.71
N ASN A 184 -11.93 -19.03 -14.71
CA ASN A 184 -10.51 -18.68 -14.82
C ASN A 184 -10.17 -17.71 -15.96
N ASN A 185 -10.94 -16.63 -16.13
CA ASN A 185 -10.61 -15.59 -17.09
C ASN A 185 -9.75 -14.47 -16.47
N ILE A 186 -9.00 -13.76 -17.31
CA ILE A 186 -8.08 -12.67 -16.90
C ILE A 186 -8.81 -11.58 -16.10
N ASN A 187 -10.08 -11.31 -16.43
CA ASN A 187 -10.87 -10.29 -15.73
C ASN A 187 -11.04 -10.62 -14.24
N THR A 188 -11.22 -11.90 -13.87
CA THR A 188 -11.31 -12.29 -12.46
C THR A 188 -9.99 -12.14 -11.72
N TYR A 189 -8.85 -12.35 -12.37
CA TYR A 189 -7.56 -12.13 -11.72
C TYR A 189 -7.32 -10.64 -11.43
N GLU A 190 -7.74 -9.76 -12.32
CA GLU A 190 -7.72 -8.31 -12.07
C GLU A 190 -8.67 -7.92 -10.93
N GLU A 191 -9.86 -8.53 -10.84
CA GLU A 191 -10.78 -8.29 -9.71
C GLU A 191 -10.19 -8.76 -8.37
N VAL A 192 -9.55 -9.94 -8.34
CA VAL A 192 -8.86 -10.47 -7.16
C VAL A 192 -7.67 -9.57 -6.78
N PHE A 193 -6.94 -9.07 -7.76
CA PHE A 193 -5.83 -8.14 -7.55
C PHE A 193 -6.32 -6.81 -6.96
N LYS A 194 -7.38 -6.22 -7.53
CA LYS A 194 -8.02 -5.01 -6.99
C LYS A 194 -8.51 -5.23 -5.56
N TYR A 195 -9.12 -6.39 -5.31
CA TYR A 195 -9.54 -6.80 -3.97
C TYR A 195 -8.35 -6.84 -3.00
N LEU A 196 -7.28 -7.58 -3.29
CA LEU A 196 -6.12 -7.64 -2.39
C LEU A 196 -5.55 -6.25 -2.06
N ARG A 197 -5.47 -5.36 -3.07
CA ARG A 197 -5.02 -3.98 -2.85
C ARG A 197 -5.93 -3.23 -1.89
N SER A 198 -7.25 -3.35 -2.04
CA SER A 198 -8.19 -2.72 -1.10
C SER A 198 -8.08 -3.30 0.29
N GLU A 199 -7.91 -4.62 0.40
CA GLU A 199 -7.81 -5.29 1.68
C GLU A 199 -6.59 -4.89 2.50
N PHE A 200 -5.51 -4.39 1.88
CA PHE A 200 -4.29 -4.01 2.61
C PHE A 200 -4.25 -2.54 3.03
N VAL A 201 -5.11 -1.69 2.47
CA VAL A 201 -5.08 -0.25 2.73
C VAL A 201 -6.43 0.32 3.15
N SER A 202 -7.52 -0.44 3.04
CA SER A 202 -8.82 -0.04 3.55
C SER A 202 -8.79 -0.13 5.08
N PRO A 203 -8.99 0.98 5.79
CA PRO A 203 -8.86 1.02 7.24
C PRO A 203 -9.89 0.14 7.95
N ASN A 204 -11.08 -0.10 7.37
CA ASN A 204 -12.19 -0.84 8.01
C ASN A 204 -12.35 -2.23 7.44
N ASN A 205 -11.27 -2.80 6.91
CA ASN A 205 -11.33 -4.18 6.52
C ASN A 205 -11.34 -5.03 7.79
N ALA A 206 -12.47 -5.70 8.05
CA ALA A 206 -12.63 -6.65 9.16
C ALA A 206 -11.49 -7.69 9.23
N ILE A 207 -10.84 -7.98 8.11
CA ILE A 207 -9.67 -8.86 8.05
C ILE A 207 -8.45 -8.20 8.70
N ILE A 208 -8.19 -6.91 8.45
CA ILE A 208 -7.08 -6.19 9.09
C ILE A 208 -7.38 -5.83 10.56
N ASP A 209 -8.64 -5.61 10.93
CA ASP A 209 -9.02 -5.28 12.32
C ASP A 209 -8.52 -6.32 13.34
N GLY A 210 -8.32 -7.56 12.89
CA GLY A 210 -7.68 -8.61 13.69
C GLY A 210 -6.20 -8.36 14.01
N LEU A 211 -5.46 -7.63 13.16
CA LEU A 211 -4.02 -7.38 13.29
C LEU A 211 -3.66 -6.01 13.88
N SER A 212 -4.44 -4.97 13.61
CA SER A 212 -4.18 -3.59 14.04
C SER A 212 -5.47 -2.78 14.04
N ASN A 213 -5.48 -1.61 14.69
CA ASN A 213 -6.58 -0.66 14.55
C ASN A 213 -6.38 0.28 13.33
N ASP A 214 -7.49 0.74 12.74
CA ASP A 214 -7.58 1.65 11.59
C ASP A 214 -6.71 2.89 11.76
N LYS A 215 -6.75 3.48 12.96
CA LYS A 215 -6.10 4.75 13.27
C LYS A 215 -4.60 4.60 13.15
N GLU A 216 -4.05 3.47 13.55
CA GLU A 216 -2.63 3.18 13.44
C GLU A 216 -2.20 2.95 12.00
N LEU A 217 -2.97 2.15 11.23
CA LEU A 217 -2.68 1.92 9.81
C LEU A 217 -2.74 3.20 8.99
N ASN A 218 -3.78 4.00 9.21
CA ASN A 218 -3.91 5.31 8.58
C ASN A 218 -2.72 6.22 8.91
N LYS A 219 -2.21 6.19 10.16
CA LYS A 219 -1.02 6.97 10.54
C LYS A 219 0.28 6.46 9.95
N MET A 220 0.38 5.18 9.59
CA MET A 220 1.56 4.67 8.88
C MET A 220 1.62 5.19 7.45
N ARG A 221 0.45 5.41 6.83
CA ARG A 221 0.36 5.88 5.45
C ARG A 221 0.27 7.39 5.34
N PHE A 222 -0.50 8.04 6.21
CA PHE A 222 -0.92 9.42 6.09
C PHE A 222 -0.50 10.26 7.30
N ASN A 223 -0.15 11.53 7.04
CA ASN A 223 0.11 12.50 8.11
C ASN A 223 -1.22 13.03 8.71
N ASN A 224 -1.15 13.81 9.79
CA ASN A 224 -2.33 14.34 10.47
C ASN A 224 -3.24 15.20 9.58
N HIS A 225 -2.67 15.95 8.63
CA HIS A 225 -3.43 16.79 7.71
C HIS A 225 -4.19 15.94 6.68
N GLN A 226 -3.53 14.93 6.15
CA GLN A 226 -4.11 13.97 5.23
C GLN A 226 -5.21 13.14 5.89
N ILE A 227 -5.04 12.74 7.16
CA ILE A 227 -6.10 12.06 7.94
C ILE A 227 -7.33 12.97 8.11
N LYS A 228 -7.14 14.27 8.38
CA LYS A 228 -8.26 15.23 8.44
C LYS A 228 -8.98 15.34 7.10
N ALA A 229 -8.24 15.40 5.99
CA ALA A 229 -8.82 15.41 4.65
C ALA A 229 -9.56 14.10 4.32
N ILE A 230 -9.05 12.94 4.76
CA ILE A 230 -9.73 11.64 4.61
C ILE A 230 -11.08 11.67 5.33
N ASN A 231 -11.11 12.10 6.60
CA ASN A 231 -12.34 12.15 7.37
C ASN A 231 -13.37 13.08 6.72
N PHE A 232 -12.92 14.25 6.23
CA PHE A 232 -13.76 15.18 5.50
C PHE A 232 -14.32 14.55 4.22
N LEU A 233 -13.47 13.90 3.42
CA LEU A 233 -13.86 13.25 2.17
C LEU A 233 -14.84 12.09 2.39
N GLN A 234 -14.67 11.31 3.46
CA GLN A 234 -15.61 10.26 3.84
C GLN A 234 -17.00 10.83 4.11
N GLU A 235 -17.08 11.97 4.81
CA GLU A 235 -18.35 12.68 5.03
C GLU A 235 -18.94 13.19 3.72
N SER A 236 -18.11 13.65 2.77
CA SER A 236 -18.54 14.09 1.43
C SER A 236 -19.14 12.94 0.60
N ILE A 237 -18.43 11.81 0.53
CA ILE A 237 -18.73 10.74 -0.43
C ILE A 237 -19.84 9.82 0.08
N SER A 238 -19.88 9.53 1.38
CA SER A 238 -20.67 8.42 1.90
C SER A 238 -22.00 8.82 2.59
N MET A 239 -22.39 10.11 2.66
CA MET A 239 -23.62 10.60 3.34
C MET A 239 -23.92 9.90 4.68
N GLY A 240 -22.86 9.56 5.41
CA GLY A 240 -22.84 8.53 6.45
C GLY A 240 -21.47 7.87 6.38
N ARG A 241 -20.87 7.44 7.49
CA ARG A 241 -19.50 6.91 7.49
C ARG A 241 -19.44 5.47 6.93
N ASP A 242 -20.03 5.24 5.76
CA ASP A 242 -19.92 3.96 5.08
C ASP A 242 -18.56 3.85 4.39
N LEU A 243 -17.71 3.06 5.02
CA LEU A 243 -16.32 2.83 4.64
C LEU A 243 -16.20 1.77 3.54
N ASN A 244 -17.32 1.11 3.19
CA ASN A 244 -17.44 0.19 2.06
C ASN A 244 -17.86 0.89 0.76
N ASN A 245 -17.94 2.22 0.75
CA ASN A 245 -18.29 2.96 -0.44
C ASN A 245 -17.25 2.73 -1.56
N PRO A 246 -17.66 2.21 -2.74
CA PRO A 246 -16.74 1.88 -3.83
C PRO A 246 -15.89 3.05 -4.33
N ILE A 247 -16.44 4.27 -4.33
CA ILE A 247 -15.73 5.49 -4.74
C ILE A 247 -14.61 5.80 -3.76
N TYR A 248 -14.92 5.76 -2.45
CA TYR A 248 -13.93 5.97 -1.40
C TYR A 248 -12.82 4.91 -1.46
N ILE A 249 -13.19 3.63 -1.61
CA ILE A 249 -12.22 2.53 -1.74
C ILE A 249 -11.33 2.76 -2.96
N SER A 250 -11.90 3.04 -4.14
CA SER A 250 -11.13 3.32 -5.36
C SER A 250 -10.15 4.48 -5.18
N PHE A 251 -10.53 5.53 -4.45
CA PHE A 251 -9.64 6.65 -4.14
C PHE A 251 -8.52 6.26 -3.17
N ILE A 252 -8.85 5.59 -2.06
CA ILE A 252 -7.87 5.28 -1.02
C ILE A 252 -6.87 4.22 -1.50
N VAL A 253 -7.20 3.36 -2.46
CA VAL A 253 -6.24 2.39 -3.04
C VAL A 253 -5.27 3.00 -4.05
N LEU A 254 -5.35 4.29 -4.37
CA LEU A 254 -4.40 4.90 -5.29
C LEU A 254 -2.97 4.93 -4.72
N SER A 255 -1.98 5.00 -5.61
CA SER A 255 -0.57 5.08 -5.21
C SER A 255 -0.32 6.27 -4.27
N ASN A 256 0.67 6.14 -3.38
CA ASN A 256 1.06 7.23 -2.48
C ASN A 256 1.41 8.53 -3.23
N SER A 257 1.94 8.44 -4.46
CA SER A 257 2.23 9.60 -5.33
C SER A 257 0.99 10.34 -5.82
N THR A 258 -0.19 9.72 -5.73
CA THR A 258 -1.46 10.29 -6.20
C THR A 258 -2.35 10.68 -5.02
N VAL A 259 -2.58 9.75 -4.10
CA VAL A 259 -3.53 9.97 -3.00
C VAL A 259 -3.03 11.04 -2.03
N LYS A 260 -1.72 11.09 -1.75
CA LYS A 260 -1.17 12.06 -0.79
C LYS A 260 -1.27 13.50 -1.30
N PRO A 261 -0.85 13.83 -2.53
CA PRO A 261 -1.05 15.18 -3.06
C PRO A 261 -2.53 15.59 -3.16
N ALA A 262 -3.43 14.66 -3.51
CA ALA A 262 -4.87 14.94 -3.56
C ALA A 262 -5.42 15.29 -2.15
N LEU A 263 -5.01 14.55 -1.12
CA LEU A 263 -5.38 14.82 0.26
C LEU A 263 -4.78 16.12 0.79
N ASP A 264 -3.51 16.39 0.47
CA ASP A 264 -2.85 17.66 0.82
C ASP A 264 -3.55 18.85 0.17
N TYR A 265 -3.98 18.71 -1.09
CA TYR A 265 -4.78 19.70 -1.78
C TYR A 265 -6.11 19.97 -1.06
N ILE A 266 -6.90 18.93 -0.78
CA ILE A 266 -8.18 19.05 -0.06
C ILE A 266 -7.98 19.76 1.29
N TYR A 267 -6.95 19.37 2.04
CA TYR A 267 -6.64 20.00 3.32
C TYR A 267 -6.28 21.48 3.17
N ASN A 268 -5.46 21.82 2.18
CA ASN A 268 -5.05 23.21 1.93
C ASN A 268 -6.21 24.09 1.48
N GLU A 269 -7.19 23.56 0.72
CA GLU A 269 -8.43 24.27 0.43
C GLU A 269 -9.20 24.57 1.72
N LEU A 270 -9.37 23.58 2.61
CA LEU A 270 -10.09 23.78 3.88
C LEU A 270 -9.49 24.89 4.76
N LEU A 271 -8.18 25.11 4.69
CA LEU A 271 -7.50 26.16 5.45
C LEU A 271 -7.77 27.58 4.94
N LYS A 272 -8.23 27.77 3.70
CA LYS A 272 -8.34 29.10 3.09
C LYS A 272 -9.43 29.98 3.71
N CYS A 273 -10.49 29.38 4.25
CA CYS A 273 -11.72 30.12 4.59
C CYS A 273 -11.95 30.36 6.08
N ASN A 274 -10.92 30.30 6.94
CA ASN A 274 -11.01 30.59 8.38
C ASN A 274 -12.23 29.94 9.07
N GLU A 275 -12.52 28.69 8.74
CA GLU A 275 -13.65 27.94 9.32
C GLU A 275 -15.06 28.50 8.96
N ASN A 276 -15.20 29.28 7.88
CA ASN A 276 -16.51 29.66 7.35
C ASN A 276 -17.30 28.39 6.96
N GLN A 277 -18.30 28.05 7.78
CA GLN A 277 -19.07 26.82 7.63
C GLN A 277 -19.82 26.74 6.29
N GLN A 278 -20.33 27.87 5.78
CA GLN A 278 -21.03 27.88 4.49
C GLN A 278 -20.06 27.52 3.35
N SER A 279 -18.89 28.14 3.33
CA SER A 279 -17.85 27.81 2.34
C SER A 279 -17.37 26.36 2.44
N ILE A 280 -17.25 25.83 3.66
CA ILE A 280 -16.89 24.42 3.89
C ILE A 280 -17.99 23.49 3.36
N ASN A 281 -19.27 23.80 3.62
CA ASN A 281 -20.40 23.02 3.12
C ASN A 281 -20.47 23.05 1.58
N ASP A 282 -20.24 24.21 0.97
CA ASP A 282 -20.22 24.34 -0.49
C ASP A 282 -19.05 23.55 -1.11
N PHE A 283 -17.88 23.57 -0.46
CA PHE A 283 -16.74 22.74 -0.85
C PHE A 283 -17.02 21.24 -0.70
N ASN A 284 -17.68 20.85 0.39
CA ASN A 284 -18.12 19.47 0.63
C ASN A 284 -19.02 18.97 -0.52
N ASN A 285 -20.03 19.79 -0.90
CA ASN A 285 -20.93 19.49 -2.01
C ASN A 285 -20.19 19.42 -3.36
N ALA A 286 -19.20 20.28 -3.59
CA ALA A 286 -18.40 20.26 -4.80
C ALA A 286 -17.52 19.00 -4.90
N LEU A 287 -16.90 18.58 -3.79
CA LEU A 287 -16.18 17.31 -3.71
C LEU A 287 -17.10 16.12 -3.95
N GLN A 288 -18.24 16.09 -3.26
CA GLN A 288 -19.25 15.05 -3.44
C GLN A 288 -19.67 14.92 -4.90
N ASN A 289 -20.05 16.03 -5.55
CA ASN A 289 -20.47 16.03 -6.96
C ASN A 289 -19.35 15.55 -7.89
N TYR A 290 -18.11 15.97 -7.65
CA TYR A 290 -16.97 15.50 -8.43
C TYR A 290 -16.80 13.99 -8.31
N PHE A 291 -16.74 13.45 -7.09
CA PHE A 291 -16.49 12.03 -6.88
C PHE A 291 -17.67 11.14 -7.30
N ILE A 292 -18.93 11.53 -7.06
CA ILE A 292 -20.12 10.77 -7.48
C ILE A 292 -20.31 10.78 -9.00
N SER A 293 -19.79 11.80 -9.69
CA SER A 293 -19.83 11.83 -11.16
C SER A 293 -18.86 10.85 -11.83
N LEU A 294 -17.94 10.25 -11.08
CA LEU A 294 -16.94 9.31 -11.61
C LEU A 294 -17.42 7.87 -11.46
N ASP A 295 -17.19 7.05 -12.48
CA ASP A 295 -17.25 5.60 -12.31
C ASP A 295 -16.11 5.16 -11.35
N PRO A 296 -16.34 4.24 -10.40
CA PRO A 296 -15.28 3.76 -9.51
C PRO A 296 -14.03 3.23 -10.24
N ASN A 297 -14.17 2.76 -11.49
CA ASN A 297 -13.05 2.31 -12.33
C ASN A 297 -12.29 3.46 -13.01
N GLU A 298 -12.88 4.65 -13.08
CA GLU A 298 -12.25 5.86 -13.63
C GLU A 298 -11.50 6.67 -12.57
N ILE A 299 -11.62 6.31 -11.29
CA ILE A 299 -10.81 6.90 -10.22
C ILE A 299 -9.38 6.34 -10.33
N ASN A 300 -8.51 7.14 -10.94
CA ASN A 300 -7.12 6.80 -11.21
C ASN A 300 -6.22 8.05 -11.10
N ASP A 301 -4.92 7.87 -11.37
CA ASP A 301 -3.91 8.93 -11.29
C ASP A 301 -4.21 10.13 -12.19
N GLU A 302 -4.78 9.92 -13.37
CA GLU A 302 -5.08 11.00 -14.31
C GLU A 302 -6.29 11.81 -13.86
N THR A 303 -7.34 11.12 -13.42
CA THR A 303 -8.56 11.74 -12.93
C THR A 303 -8.26 12.58 -11.69
N MET A 304 -7.50 12.04 -10.72
CA MET A 304 -7.14 12.77 -9.49
C MET A 304 -6.27 14.00 -9.73
N LYS A 305 -5.45 14.03 -10.80
CA LYS A 305 -4.71 15.25 -11.19
C LYS A 305 -5.62 16.40 -11.62
N GLN A 306 -6.86 16.10 -12.03
CA GLN A 306 -7.83 17.13 -12.41
C GLN A 306 -8.60 17.71 -11.22
N LEU A 307 -8.51 17.10 -10.03
CA LEU A 307 -9.23 17.55 -8.83
C LEU A 307 -9.02 19.06 -8.56
N PRO A 308 -7.79 19.62 -8.59
CA PRO A 308 -7.58 21.04 -8.32
C PRO A 308 -8.22 21.98 -9.35
N ASN A 309 -8.40 21.51 -10.58
CA ASN A 309 -9.00 22.31 -11.66
C ASN A 309 -10.53 22.29 -11.61
N LYS A 310 -11.11 21.30 -10.93
CA LYS A 310 -12.56 21.04 -10.91
C LYS A 310 -13.21 21.47 -9.60
N VAL A 311 -12.48 21.36 -8.50
CA VAL A 311 -13.03 21.55 -7.16
C VAL A 311 -12.14 22.49 -6.37
N THR A 312 -12.62 23.70 -6.10
CA THR A 312 -11.92 24.72 -5.32
C THR A 312 -12.88 25.29 -4.28
N ILE A 313 -12.37 25.63 -3.10
CA ILE A 313 -13.21 26.32 -2.11
C ILE A 313 -13.39 27.78 -2.53
N LYS A 314 -14.60 28.30 -2.33
CA LYS A 314 -14.90 29.73 -2.49
C LYS A 314 -15.19 30.32 -1.12
N CYS A 315 -14.27 31.11 -0.59
CA CYS A 315 -14.48 31.82 0.65
C CYS A 315 -15.43 32.99 0.38
N GLY A 316 -16.70 32.85 0.77
CA GLY A 316 -17.65 33.95 0.72
C GLY A 316 -17.32 34.97 1.82
N ASN A 317 -17.62 36.24 1.58
CA ASN A 317 -17.77 37.17 2.70
C ASN A 317 -18.99 36.70 3.50
N ALA A 318 -18.82 36.48 4.81
CA ALA A 318 -19.95 36.22 5.70
C ALA A 318 -20.91 37.41 5.58
N ASN A 319 -22.13 37.15 5.07
CA ASN A 319 -23.24 38.09 5.13
C ASN A 319 -23.99 37.89 6.44
#